data_AF-A0A9P9CPC4-F1
#
_entry.id   AF-A0A9P9CPC4-F1
#
_cell.length_a   1.000
_cell.length_b   1.000
_cell.length_c   1.000
_cell.angle_alpha   90.00
_cell.angle_beta   90.00
_cell.angle_gamma   90.00
#
_symmetry.space_group_name_H-M   'P 1'
#
loop_
_entity.id
_entity.type
_entity.pdbx_description
1 polymer ?
#
loop_
_entity_poly.entity_id
_entity_poly.type
_entity_poly.pdbx_seq_one_letter_code
_entity_poly.pdbx_strand_id
1 'polypeptide(L)'
;KIADVSTSFKRLQAEKRAADALLQELTPLESISDAQGLRDYLSNVAMKLEMSTNEIKRLAAAQRQHDSRIVELRETHQLETASQTKLVDQMRAELADKSSKLAAATSAAASDASSQQTAVAQLTTELEKAKSVAKEEEEKRSKAITLLKTVRTKLVKAEKDKEEVQKELQAEREQKDKLSNEMKGVAGDIERVRSEREREVRNLRDGFDRELANVRERSEREAAARKGQYELEAITTKATHDQAVAAKQAQITTLENNVRSLTVEKSELFDQLQQRQGEIESAQAHLETLESQTGELQYQLREANDRAALLSDELADSSRSAGGPGVMSSGGGMPSEDVARLLREAEGKYEARLGDLRERMRALERERTEAEEEWSRNLAERSREIERLRRLTGEKDGEYEESVRGMREREKRIAELERLNTAVRRETEQARDERLNQLQAMLKEESAQLQARLDGLVEQIDDLKTKDSQSRAANKASDLADTLRDELRKVQQSAALLERQRNPGVGYWSGKASTSNGGGSGGPESPIARRGPSSPALSNHNRDEEDVNLEYVRNVILQFLEHKEMRPNLVRVLSTILRFTPQETRRLIAKV
;
A
#
# COMPACT_ATOMS: atom_id res chain seq x y z
N LYS A 1 21.97 -59.82 -1.29
CA LYS A 1 20.74 -59.21 -0.71
C LYS A 1 20.54 -59.56 0.77
N ILE A 2 20.29 -60.83 1.15
CA ILE A 2 20.02 -61.19 2.57
C ILE A 2 21.24 -60.91 3.48
N ALA A 3 22.46 -61.21 3.01
CA ALA A 3 23.69 -60.90 3.74
C ALA A 3 23.83 -59.40 4.04
N ASP A 4 23.56 -58.54 3.05
CA ASP A 4 23.68 -57.08 3.15
C ASP A 4 22.69 -56.52 4.19
N VAL A 5 21.45 -57.03 4.19
CA VAL A 5 20.42 -56.73 5.19
C VAL A 5 20.83 -57.20 6.59
N SER A 6 21.51 -58.35 6.71
CA SER A 6 22.04 -58.80 8.01
C SER A 6 23.18 -57.91 8.51
N THR A 7 24.08 -57.46 7.63
CA THR A 7 25.16 -56.53 8.00
C THR A 7 24.63 -55.14 8.36
N SER A 8 23.66 -54.59 7.62
CA SER A 8 23.06 -53.30 7.95
C SER A 8 22.23 -53.36 9.23
N PHE A 9 21.49 -54.45 9.47
CA PHE A 9 20.78 -54.66 10.74
C PHE A 9 21.73 -54.75 11.94
N LYS A 10 22.83 -55.51 11.84
CA LYS A 10 23.86 -55.57 12.90
C LYS A 10 24.50 -54.21 13.16
N ARG A 11 24.78 -53.44 12.11
CA ARG A 11 25.29 -52.07 12.21
C ARG A 11 24.29 -51.14 12.90
N LEU A 12 23.02 -51.16 12.47
CA LEU A 12 21.95 -50.35 13.06
C LEU A 12 21.71 -50.70 14.54
N GLN A 13 21.84 -51.99 14.91
CA GLN A 13 21.76 -52.41 16.32
C GLN A 13 22.96 -51.94 17.16
N ALA A 14 24.16 -51.88 16.58
CA ALA A 14 25.33 -51.31 17.26
C ALA A 14 25.20 -49.77 17.40
N GLU A 15 24.77 -49.09 16.35
CA GLU A 15 24.50 -47.65 16.36
C GLU A 15 23.38 -47.28 17.35
N LYS A 16 22.30 -48.09 17.45
CA LYS A 16 21.28 -47.91 18.50
C LYS A 16 21.87 -48.04 19.90
N ARG A 17 22.65 -49.09 20.17
CA ARG A 17 23.28 -49.30 21.50
C ARG A 17 24.22 -48.16 21.88
N ALA A 18 24.95 -47.59 20.93
CA ALA A 18 25.79 -46.42 21.16
C ALA A 18 24.96 -45.16 21.47
N ALA A 19 23.83 -44.97 20.78
CA ALA A 19 22.92 -43.86 21.06
C ALA A 19 22.19 -44.02 22.41
N ASP A 20 21.75 -45.24 22.75
CA ASP A 20 21.15 -45.55 24.06
C ASP A 20 22.15 -45.26 25.20
N ALA A 21 23.43 -45.61 25.04
CA ALA A 21 24.47 -45.35 26.04
C ALA A 21 24.78 -43.84 26.20
N LEU A 22 24.89 -43.08 25.09
CA LEU A 22 25.09 -41.63 25.15
C LEU A 22 23.88 -40.89 25.76
N LEU A 23 22.67 -41.41 25.56
CA LEU A 23 21.48 -40.88 26.24
C LEU A 23 21.54 -41.13 27.74
N GLN A 24 21.93 -42.32 28.20
CA GLN A 24 22.11 -42.62 29.63
C GLN A 24 23.21 -41.78 30.30
N GLU A 25 24.26 -41.39 29.57
CA GLU A 25 25.35 -40.56 30.09
C GLU A 25 24.95 -39.08 30.27
N LEU A 26 24.16 -38.53 29.34
CA LEU A 26 23.82 -37.10 29.29
C LEU A 26 22.40 -36.75 29.77
N THR A 27 21.55 -37.75 29.96
CA THR A 27 20.12 -37.61 30.30
C THR A 27 19.66 -38.79 31.19
N PRO A 28 18.59 -38.65 31.99
CA PRO A 28 18.08 -39.75 32.83
C PRO A 28 17.22 -40.76 32.03
N LEU A 29 17.61 -41.09 30.79
CA LEU A 29 16.79 -41.86 29.84
C LEU A 29 17.48 -43.17 29.45
N GLU A 30 16.78 -44.29 29.62
CA GLU A 30 17.37 -45.62 29.43
C GLU A 30 17.50 -46.06 27.95
N SER A 31 16.71 -45.49 27.03
CA SER A 31 16.73 -45.86 25.61
C SER A 31 16.12 -44.78 24.72
N ILE A 32 16.63 -44.65 23.48
CA ILE A 32 16.12 -43.75 22.43
C ILE A 32 14.65 -44.01 22.03
N SER A 33 14.07 -45.11 22.49
CA SER A 33 12.64 -45.41 22.32
C SER A 33 11.72 -44.63 23.27
N ASP A 34 12.24 -44.07 24.37
CA ASP A 34 11.43 -43.22 25.27
C ASP A 34 11.35 -41.77 24.77
N ALA A 35 10.55 -41.60 23.72
CA ALA A 35 10.27 -40.29 23.14
C ALA A 35 9.45 -39.36 24.06
N GLN A 36 8.84 -39.88 25.14
CA GLN A 36 8.07 -39.06 26.09
C GLN A 36 8.97 -38.55 27.22
N GLY A 37 9.75 -39.41 27.86
CA GLY A 37 10.76 -39.00 28.83
C GLY A 37 11.77 -38.02 28.23
N LEU A 38 12.14 -38.16 26.95
CA LEU A 38 12.97 -37.18 26.25
C LEU A 38 12.30 -35.80 26.13
N ARG A 39 11.00 -35.73 25.87
CA ARG A 39 10.25 -34.46 25.83
C ARG A 39 10.15 -33.83 27.21
N ASP A 40 9.85 -34.64 28.22
CA ASP A 40 9.67 -34.14 29.59
C ASP A 40 11.00 -33.70 30.21
N TYR A 41 12.12 -34.38 29.89
CA TYR A 41 13.46 -33.94 30.21
C TYR A 41 13.84 -32.62 29.52
N LEU A 42 13.66 -32.52 28.19
CA LEU A 42 13.97 -31.29 27.45
C LEU A 42 13.10 -30.11 27.89
N SER A 43 11.82 -30.35 28.22
CA SER A 43 10.91 -29.35 28.80
C SER A 43 11.41 -28.86 30.17
N ASN A 44 11.81 -29.79 31.06
CA ASN A 44 12.38 -29.49 32.38
C ASN A 44 13.72 -28.72 32.27
N VAL A 45 14.58 -29.08 31.33
CA VAL A 45 15.82 -28.35 31.02
C VAL A 45 15.53 -26.95 30.48
N ALA A 46 14.57 -26.79 29.57
CA ALA A 46 14.15 -25.48 29.08
C ALA A 46 13.57 -24.59 30.20
N MET A 47 12.73 -25.14 31.06
CA MET A 47 12.15 -24.42 32.20
C MET A 47 13.22 -24.01 33.23
N LYS A 48 14.22 -24.88 33.49
CA LYS A 48 15.40 -24.54 34.30
C LYS A 48 16.25 -23.45 33.66
N LEU A 49 16.48 -23.52 32.34
CA LEU A 49 17.22 -22.51 31.60
C LEU A 49 16.51 -21.15 31.63
N GLU A 50 15.18 -21.13 31.51
CA GLU A 50 14.38 -19.90 31.64
C GLU A 50 14.47 -19.32 33.06
N MET A 51 14.29 -20.15 34.10
CA MET A 51 14.46 -19.71 35.50
C MET A 51 15.86 -19.16 35.77
N SER A 52 16.93 -19.84 35.33
CA SER A 52 18.30 -19.36 35.51
C SER A 52 18.56 -18.07 34.72
N THR A 53 18.01 -17.96 33.50
CA THR A 53 18.12 -16.76 32.67
C THR A 53 17.40 -15.56 33.31
N ASN A 54 16.27 -15.79 33.96
CA ASN A 54 15.53 -14.75 34.66
C ASN A 54 16.20 -14.34 35.98
N GLU A 55 16.82 -15.26 36.72
CA GLU A 55 17.64 -14.90 37.89
C GLU A 55 18.94 -14.19 37.48
N ILE A 56 19.58 -14.57 36.37
CA ILE A 56 20.73 -13.83 35.81
C ILE A 56 20.33 -12.39 35.46
N LYS A 57 19.17 -12.17 34.84
CA LYS A 57 18.65 -10.80 34.60
C LYS A 57 18.42 -10.04 35.91
N ARG A 58 17.86 -10.70 36.93
CA ARG A 58 17.58 -10.12 38.25
C ARG A 58 18.86 -9.71 38.99
N LEU A 59 19.84 -10.60 39.02
CA LEU A 59 21.16 -10.36 39.62
C LEU A 59 21.94 -9.27 38.87
N ALA A 60 21.91 -9.27 37.53
CA ALA A 60 22.54 -8.22 36.73
C ALA A 60 21.87 -6.83 36.93
N ALA A 61 20.56 -6.79 37.15
CA ALA A 61 19.85 -5.54 37.50
C ALA A 61 20.24 -5.05 38.91
N ALA A 62 20.28 -5.95 39.89
CA ALA A 62 20.74 -5.62 41.25
C ALA A 62 22.20 -5.14 41.26
N GLN A 63 23.10 -5.80 40.53
CA GLN A 63 24.50 -5.41 40.41
C GLN A 63 24.64 -3.98 39.85
N ARG A 64 23.92 -3.65 38.76
CA ARG A 64 23.90 -2.28 38.20
C ARG A 64 23.40 -1.23 39.21
N GLN A 65 22.44 -1.58 40.05
CA GLN A 65 21.96 -0.71 41.12
C GLN A 65 23.02 -0.50 42.22
N HIS A 66 23.77 -1.55 42.57
CA HIS A 66 24.92 -1.43 43.47
C HIS A 66 26.05 -0.59 42.86
N ASP A 67 26.36 -0.77 41.56
CA ASP A 67 27.37 0.01 40.84
C ASP A 67 27.01 1.51 40.83
N SER A 68 25.75 1.86 40.50
CA SER A 68 25.25 3.25 40.60
C SER A 68 25.46 3.83 42.00
N ARG A 69 25.02 3.10 43.03
CA ARG A 69 25.16 3.53 44.43
C ARG A 69 26.62 3.68 44.87
N ILE A 70 27.55 2.89 44.31
CA ILE A 70 28.99 3.01 44.56
C ILE A 70 29.56 4.27 43.88
N VAL A 71 29.06 4.66 42.71
CA VAL A 71 29.43 5.94 42.06
C VAL A 71 28.89 7.11 42.89
N GLU A 72 27.61 7.10 43.26
CA GLU A 72 26.98 8.11 44.13
C GLU A 72 27.73 8.30 45.47
N LEU A 73 28.14 7.19 46.12
CA LEU A 73 28.93 7.22 47.35
C LEU A 73 30.36 7.77 47.16
N ARG A 74 30.95 7.61 45.97
CA ARG A 74 32.26 8.21 45.64
C ARG A 74 32.14 9.70 45.38
N GLU A 75 31.09 10.14 44.68
CA GLU A 75 30.83 11.55 44.41
C GLU A 75 30.50 12.33 45.68
N THR A 76 29.66 11.79 46.56
CA THR A 76 29.36 12.41 47.87
C THR A 76 30.62 12.53 48.74
N HIS A 77 31.45 11.49 48.83
CA HIS A 77 32.72 11.55 49.57
C HIS A 77 33.71 12.57 48.97
N GLN A 78 33.78 12.71 47.64
CA GLN A 78 34.62 13.74 47.00
C GLN A 78 34.13 15.15 47.33
N LEU A 79 32.82 15.40 47.23
CA LEU A 79 32.21 16.70 47.56
C LEU A 79 32.38 17.04 49.04
N GLU A 80 32.22 16.07 49.93
CA GLU A 80 32.46 16.24 51.36
C GLU A 80 33.94 16.57 51.65
N THR A 81 34.88 15.80 51.09
CA THR A 81 36.32 16.04 51.25
C THR A 81 36.71 17.45 50.77
N ALA A 82 36.18 17.88 49.62
CA ALA A 82 36.39 19.22 49.08
C ALA A 82 35.76 20.33 49.94
N SER A 83 34.66 20.05 50.63
CA SER A 83 34.01 20.97 51.57
C SER A 83 34.81 21.11 52.87
N GLN A 84 35.19 19.99 53.49
CA GLN A 84 36.00 19.96 54.71
C GLN A 84 37.35 20.66 54.51
N THR A 85 38.01 20.46 53.36
CA THR A 85 39.28 21.12 53.02
C THR A 85 39.15 22.65 53.01
N LYS A 86 38.10 23.19 52.36
CA LYS A 86 37.85 24.64 52.30
C LYS A 86 37.62 25.27 53.68
N LEU A 87 36.94 24.55 54.57
CA LEU A 87 36.70 25.01 55.95
C LEU A 87 37.99 25.10 56.77
N VAL A 88 38.89 24.12 56.61
CA VAL A 88 40.22 24.13 57.27
C VAL A 88 41.06 25.32 56.82
N ASP A 89 41.07 25.64 55.53
CA ASP A 89 41.84 26.77 55.01
C ASP A 89 41.27 28.14 55.40
N GLN A 90 39.94 28.27 55.53
CA GLN A 90 39.30 29.46 56.10
C GLN A 90 39.73 29.71 57.56
N MET A 91 39.71 28.67 58.42
CA MET A 91 40.13 28.83 59.82
C MET A 91 41.63 29.18 59.96
N ARG A 92 42.49 28.70 59.05
CA ARG A 92 43.91 29.07 58.99
C ARG A 92 44.09 30.57 58.69
N ALA A 93 43.32 31.11 57.73
CA ALA A 93 43.37 32.52 57.38
C ALA A 93 42.95 33.43 58.55
N GLU A 94 41.87 33.10 59.26
CA GLU A 94 41.41 33.88 60.41
C GLU A 94 42.43 33.93 61.57
N LEU A 95 43.16 32.84 61.81
CA LEU A 95 44.18 32.79 62.87
C LEU A 95 45.37 33.70 62.56
N ALA A 96 45.83 33.71 61.30
CA ALA A 96 46.86 34.64 60.85
C ALA A 96 46.40 36.10 61.04
N ASP A 97 45.18 36.41 60.60
CA ASP A 97 44.64 37.77 60.59
C ASP A 97 44.27 38.33 61.99
N LYS A 98 44.14 37.45 62.99
CA LYS A 98 44.02 37.81 64.42
C LYS A 98 45.39 37.99 65.08
N SER A 99 46.42 37.26 64.66
CA SER A 99 47.78 37.36 65.22
C SER A 99 48.46 38.71 64.92
N SER A 100 48.28 39.25 63.72
CA SER A 100 48.89 40.53 63.30
C SER A 100 48.37 41.73 64.09
N LYS A 101 47.07 41.73 64.42
CA LYS A 101 46.39 42.81 65.14
C LYS A 101 46.79 42.89 66.62
N LEU A 102 47.19 41.77 67.23
CA LEU A 102 47.71 41.73 68.59
C LEU A 102 49.11 42.34 68.73
N ALA A 103 49.98 42.16 67.72
CA ALA A 103 51.32 42.74 67.70
C ALA A 103 51.34 44.28 67.54
N ALA A 104 50.30 44.86 66.93
CA ALA A 104 50.19 46.30 66.71
C ALA A 104 49.71 47.10 67.93
N ALA A 105 49.16 46.44 68.95
CA ALA A 105 48.51 47.10 70.09
C ALA A 105 49.45 47.43 71.27
N THR A 106 50.70 46.96 71.24
CA THR A 106 51.56 46.89 72.44
C THR A 106 52.57 48.04 72.60
N SER A 107 52.61 49.03 71.69
CA SER A 107 53.78 49.90 71.50
C SER A 107 53.54 51.42 71.61
N ALA A 108 52.43 51.90 72.20
CA ALA A 108 52.05 53.33 72.10
C ALA A 108 51.29 53.93 73.31
N ALA A 109 51.89 53.97 74.51
CA ALA A 109 51.40 54.78 75.63
C ALA A 109 52.45 55.06 76.73
N ALA A 110 53.03 56.28 76.80
CA ALA A 110 53.80 56.78 77.95
C ALA A 110 54.06 58.31 77.90
N SER A 111 54.00 58.99 79.06
CA SER A 111 54.41 60.39 79.38
C SER A 111 53.83 61.53 78.51
N ASP A 112 53.10 62.52 79.04
CA ASP A 112 53.35 63.48 80.15
C ASP A 112 54.42 64.55 79.81
N ALA A 113 54.20 65.88 79.84
CA ALA A 113 53.27 66.80 80.54
C ALA A 113 53.81 67.47 81.83
N SER A 114 54.84 68.33 81.71
CA SER A 114 55.31 69.17 82.82
C SER A 114 55.89 70.54 82.40
N SER A 115 55.04 71.58 82.29
CA SER A 115 55.49 72.99 82.23
C SER A 115 54.40 73.99 82.65
N GLN A 116 53.68 73.74 83.75
CA GLN A 116 52.52 74.54 84.21
C GLN A 116 52.85 75.96 84.74
N GLN A 117 53.92 76.61 84.26
CA GLN A 117 54.35 77.94 84.75
C GLN A 117 54.73 78.95 83.66
N THR A 118 55.13 78.50 82.47
CA THR A 118 54.85 79.27 81.23
C THR A 118 53.33 79.34 80.98
N ALA A 119 52.58 78.40 81.56
CA ALA A 119 51.15 78.20 81.42
C ALA A 119 50.25 79.41 81.68
N VAL A 120 50.63 80.48 82.41
CA VAL A 120 49.69 81.62 82.63
C VAL A 120 49.69 82.62 81.46
N ALA A 121 50.87 82.92 80.91
CA ALA A 121 50.98 83.71 79.68
C ALA A 121 50.70 82.86 78.42
N GLN A 122 50.98 81.56 78.50
CA GLN A 122 50.44 80.60 77.54
C GLN A 122 48.92 80.58 77.65
N LEU A 123 48.27 80.41 78.81
CA LEU A 123 46.81 80.32 78.99
C LEU A 123 46.00 81.46 78.37
N THR A 124 46.54 82.67 78.17
CA THR A 124 45.82 83.72 77.42
C THR A 124 45.93 83.49 75.90
N THR A 125 47.11 83.17 75.38
CA THR A 125 47.31 82.78 73.97
C THR A 125 46.72 81.39 73.65
N GLU A 126 46.59 80.52 74.65
CA GLU A 126 45.96 79.21 74.63
C GLU A 126 44.47 79.31 74.90
N LEU A 127 43.95 80.39 75.49
CA LEU A 127 42.52 80.68 75.53
C LEU A 127 42.06 81.30 74.20
N GLU A 128 42.88 82.08 73.50
CA GLU A 128 42.61 82.43 72.11
C GLU A 128 42.82 81.25 71.15
N LYS A 129 43.87 80.44 71.30
CA LYS A 129 44.00 79.18 70.54
C LYS A 129 42.95 78.15 70.95
N ALA A 130 42.46 78.11 72.18
CA ALA A 130 41.33 77.25 72.56
C ALA A 130 40.00 77.83 72.11
N LYS A 131 39.87 79.14 71.86
CA LYS A 131 38.73 79.70 71.11
C LYS A 131 38.82 79.37 69.62
N SER A 132 40.00 79.42 69.01
CA SER A 132 40.17 79.02 67.61
C SER A 132 39.97 77.51 67.45
N VAL A 133 40.60 76.69 68.30
CA VAL A 133 40.40 75.23 68.36
C VAL A 133 38.97 74.89 68.79
N ALA A 134 38.30 75.62 69.70
CA ALA A 134 36.89 75.37 69.99
C ALA A 134 35.98 75.72 68.80
N LYS A 135 36.26 76.79 68.06
CA LYS A 135 35.56 77.10 66.80
C LYS A 135 35.86 76.07 65.70
N GLU A 136 37.09 75.62 65.58
CA GLU A 136 37.48 74.55 64.66
C GLU A 136 36.87 73.20 65.07
N GLU A 137 36.74 72.91 66.36
CA GLU A 137 36.04 71.74 66.89
C GLU A 137 34.53 71.87 66.75
N GLU A 138 33.95 73.07 66.86
CA GLU A 138 32.54 73.34 66.59
C GLU A 138 32.23 73.27 65.09
N GLU A 139 33.16 73.71 64.24
CA GLU A 139 33.16 73.46 62.80
C GLU A 139 33.33 71.97 62.47
N LYS A 140 34.26 71.25 63.11
CA LYS A 140 34.42 69.79 62.92
C LYS A 140 33.18 69.05 63.42
N ARG A 141 32.58 69.45 64.54
CA ARG A 141 31.33 68.89 65.09
C ARG A 141 30.14 69.17 64.18
N SER A 142 29.99 70.39 63.64
CA SER A 142 28.91 70.70 62.70
C SER A 142 29.12 70.03 61.33
N LYS A 143 30.35 69.94 60.84
CA LYS A 143 30.72 69.13 59.65
C LYS A 143 30.48 67.64 59.89
N ALA A 144 30.82 67.11 61.07
CA ALA A 144 30.55 65.73 61.48
C ALA A 144 29.05 65.44 61.67
N ILE A 145 28.27 66.35 62.24
CA ILE A 145 26.80 66.27 62.32
C ILE A 145 26.19 66.31 60.92
N THR A 146 26.75 67.09 59.99
CA THR A 146 26.30 67.14 58.59
C THR A 146 26.68 65.86 57.83
N LEU A 147 27.86 65.29 58.07
CA LEU A 147 28.25 63.97 57.60
C LEU A 147 27.36 62.88 58.19
N LEU A 148 27.08 62.88 59.50
CA LEU A 148 26.17 61.91 60.13
C LEU A 148 24.72 62.05 59.65
N LYS A 149 24.24 63.27 59.37
CA LYS A 149 22.95 63.51 58.70
C LYS A 149 22.93 62.94 57.29
N THR A 150 23.97 63.17 56.48
CA THR A 150 24.04 62.67 55.10
C THR A 150 24.33 61.16 55.02
N VAL A 151 25.04 60.59 55.99
CA VAL A 151 25.18 59.14 56.17
C VAL A 151 23.85 58.53 56.61
N ARG A 152 23.12 59.15 57.54
CA ARG A 152 21.79 58.67 57.97
C ARG A 152 20.77 58.72 56.83
N THR A 153 20.72 59.79 56.03
CA THR A 153 19.81 59.83 54.88
C THR A 153 20.22 58.85 53.77
N LYS A 154 21.52 58.63 53.55
CA LYS A 154 22.02 57.57 52.66
C LYS A 154 21.71 56.17 53.20
N LEU A 155 21.79 55.94 54.51
CA LEU A 155 21.46 54.65 55.14
C LEU A 155 19.97 54.36 55.00
N VAL A 156 19.10 55.28 55.43
CA VAL A 156 17.64 55.14 55.29
C VAL A 156 17.23 54.97 53.83
N LYS A 157 17.92 55.65 52.90
CA LYS A 157 17.71 55.40 51.47
C LYS A 157 18.17 54.00 51.07
N ALA A 158 19.37 53.56 51.43
CA ALA A 158 19.86 52.22 51.07
C ALA A 158 19.05 51.09 51.72
N GLU A 159 18.46 51.31 52.90
CA GLU A 159 17.51 50.40 53.54
C GLU A 159 16.19 50.32 52.76
N LYS A 160 15.64 51.45 52.32
CA LYS A 160 14.44 51.51 51.47
C LYS A 160 14.67 50.93 50.07
N ASP A 161 15.77 51.32 49.42
CA ASP A 161 16.20 50.81 48.10
C ASP A 161 16.40 49.27 48.20
N LYS A 162 16.94 48.75 49.32
CA LYS A 162 17.06 47.30 49.60
C LYS A 162 15.70 46.64 49.85
N GLU A 163 14.78 47.28 50.57
CA GLU A 163 13.43 46.74 50.81
C GLU A 163 12.62 46.66 49.51
N GLU A 164 12.80 47.64 48.62
CA GLU A 164 12.21 47.66 47.26
C GLU A 164 12.80 46.53 46.41
N VAL A 165 14.13 46.38 46.35
CA VAL A 165 14.78 45.24 45.66
C VAL A 165 14.37 43.88 46.26
N GLN A 166 14.12 43.78 47.57
CA GLN A 166 13.62 42.54 48.19
C GLN A 166 12.17 42.22 47.78
N LYS A 167 11.33 43.24 47.61
CA LYS A 167 9.94 43.08 47.11
C LYS A 167 9.92 42.73 45.63
N GLU A 168 10.77 43.35 44.81
CA GLU A 168 10.94 42.99 43.40
C GLU A 168 11.42 41.54 43.25
N LEU A 169 12.42 41.12 44.04
CA LEU A 169 12.91 39.74 44.04
C LEU A 169 11.85 38.73 44.52
N GLN A 170 10.94 39.12 45.41
CA GLN A 170 9.80 38.28 45.80
C GLN A 170 8.75 38.19 44.68
N ALA A 171 8.41 39.31 44.04
CA ALA A 171 7.48 39.34 42.92
C ALA A 171 8.00 38.55 41.70
N GLU A 172 9.29 38.67 41.38
CA GLU A 172 9.94 37.89 40.31
C GLU A 172 9.90 36.38 40.62
N ARG A 173 10.15 35.98 41.87
CA ARG A 173 10.04 34.57 42.31
C ARG A 173 8.61 34.06 42.16
N GLU A 174 7.61 34.81 42.65
CA GLU A 174 6.21 34.43 42.46
C GLU A 174 5.81 34.32 40.98
N GLN A 175 6.29 35.23 40.13
CA GLN A 175 6.02 35.19 38.69
C GLN A 175 6.70 33.98 38.04
N LYS A 176 7.94 33.66 38.45
CA LYS A 176 8.67 32.47 38.00
C LYS A 176 8.01 31.17 38.46
N ASP A 177 7.44 31.12 39.65
CA ASP A 177 6.69 29.96 40.15
C ASP A 177 5.35 29.80 39.44
N LYS A 178 4.64 30.91 39.15
CA LYS A 178 3.43 30.91 38.30
C LYS A 178 3.76 30.36 36.89
N LEU A 179 4.77 30.91 36.22
CA LEU A 179 5.25 30.43 34.91
C LEU A 179 5.74 28.97 34.96
N SER A 180 6.38 28.53 36.05
CA SER A 180 6.80 27.13 36.25
C SER A 180 5.60 26.19 36.35
N ASN A 181 4.50 26.62 36.97
CA ASN A 181 3.29 25.82 37.10
C ASN A 181 2.46 25.82 35.81
N GLU A 182 2.40 26.94 35.09
CA GLU A 182 1.84 27.03 33.74
C GLU A 182 2.61 26.13 32.75
N MET A 183 3.94 26.15 32.77
CA MET A 183 4.77 25.22 31.98
C MET A 183 4.50 23.75 32.29
N LYS A 184 4.31 23.37 33.56
CA LYS A 184 3.95 22.00 33.95
C LYS A 184 2.56 21.61 33.44
N GLY A 185 1.60 22.54 33.50
CA GLY A 185 0.25 22.35 32.95
C GLY A 185 0.30 22.09 31.45
N VAL A 186 0.91 23.00 30.69
CA VAL A 186 1.08 22.89 29.23
C VAL A 186 1.85 21.63 28.83
N ALA A 187 2.89 21.25 29.57
CA ALA A 187 3.61 20.00 29.33
C ALA A 187 2.71 18.76 29.51
N GLY A 188 1.90 18.72 30.57
CA GLY A 188 0.96 17.63 30.83
C GLY A 188 -0.23 17.60 29.85
N ASP A 189 -0.66 18.75 29.33
CA ASP A 189 -1.66 18.85 28.27
C ASP A 189 -1.10 18.34 26.93
N ILE A 190 0.15 18.71 26.59
CA ILE A 190 0.87 18.18 25.42
C ILE A 190 1.04 16.66 25.52
N GLU A 191 1.36 16.13 26.70
CA GLU A 191 1.49 14.68 26.92
C GLU A 191 0.14 13.96 26.78
N ARG A 192 -0.96 14.52 27.32
CA ARG A 192 -2.32 13.99 27.12
C ARG A 192 -2.69 13.94 25.64
N VAL A 193 -2.56 15.05 24.90
CA VAL A 193 -2.86 15.14 23.47
C VAL A 193 -1.99 14.20 22.63
N ARG A 194 -0.69 14.02 22.97
CA ARG A 194 0.16 12.99 22.36
C ARG A 194 -0.37 11.59 22.61
N SER A 195 -0.72 11.27 23.85
CA SER A 195 -1.24 9.95 24.22
C SER A 195 -2.59 9.63 23.56
N GLU A 196 -3.44 10.63 23.36
CA GLU A 196 -4.73 10.50 22.66
C GLU A 196 -4.50 10.27 21.16
N ARG A 197 -3.69 11.11 20.52
CA ARG A 197 -3.34 10.97 19.11
C ARG A 197 -2.59 9.66 18.80
N GLU A 198 -1.78 9.15 19.73
CA GLU A 198 -1.21 7.81 19.61
C GLU A 198 -2.25 6.70 19.72
N ARG A 199 -3.25 6.81 20.61
CA ARG A 199 -4.37 5.85 20.66
C ARG A 199 -5.19 5.89 19.38
N GLU A 200 -5.48 7.08 18.83
CA GLU A 200 -6.16 7.22 17.54
C GLU A 200 -5.37 6.57 16.40
N VAL A 201 -4.06 6.83 16.29
CA VAL A 201 -3.21 6.24 15.26
C VAL A 201 -3.11 4.71 15.40
N ARG A 202 -3.08 4.18 16.62
CA ARG A 202 -3.15 2.73 16.87
C ARG A 202 -4.51 2.17 16.46
N ASN A 203 -5.61 2.77 16.90
CA ASN A 203 -6.98 2.36 16.54
C ASN A 203 -7.24 2.37 15.03
N LEU A 204 -6.68 3.35 14.30
CA LEU A 204 -6.76 3.43 12.84
C LEU A 204 -5.93 2.35 12.16
N ARG A 205 -4.72 2.04 12.64
CA ARG A 205 -3.91 0.91 12.14
C ARG A 205 -4.62 -0.42 12.37
N ASP A 206 -5.06 -0.67 13.59
CA ASP A 206 -5.89 -1.82 13.97
C ASP A 206 -7.14 -1.96 13.07
N GLY A 207 -7.77 -0.84 12.70
CA GLY A 207 -8.88 -0.80 11.75
C GLY A 207 -8.46 -1.25 10.34
N PHE A 208 -7.44 -0.62 9.77
CA PHE A 208 -6.94 -0.97 8.44
C PHE A 208 -6.39 -2.40 8.36
N ASP A 209 -5.70 -2.89 9.39
CA ASP A 209 -5.19 -4.26 9.42
C ASP A 209 -6.33 -5.30 9.47
N ARG A 210 -7.42 -5.01 10.20
CA ARG A 210 -8.65 -5.82 10.17
C ARG A 210 -9.36 -5.75 8.81
N GLU A 211 -9.44 -4.58 8.18
CA GLU A 211 -10.02 -4.43 6.85
C GLU A 211 -9.20 -5.17 5.77
N LEU A 212 -7.86 -5.07 5.81
CA LEU A 212 -6.95 -5.80 4.94
C LEU A 212 -7.05 -7.32 5.15
N ALA A 213 -7.16 -7.78 6.39
CA ALA A 213 -7.42 -9.19 6.70
C ALA A 213 -8.76 -9.67 6.13
N ASN A 214 -9.85 -8.90 6.34
CA ASN A 214 -11.18 -9.21 5.81
C ASN A 214 -11.21 -9.21 4.27
N VAL A 215 -10.48 -8.31 3.61
CA VAL A 215 -10.38 -8.27 2.14
C VAL A 215 -9.58 -9.47 1.59
N ARG A 216 -8.48 -9.87 2.25
CA ARG A 216 -7.73 -11.08 1.92
C ARG A 216 -8.57 -12.34 2.10
N GLU A 217 -9.22 -12.49 3.25
CA GLU A 217 -10.07 -13.66 3.54
C GLU A 217 -11.23 -13.78 2.53
N ARG A 218 -11.81 -12.65 2.08
CA ARG A 218 -12.81 -12.63 1.01
C ARG A 218 -12.22 -13.02 -0.34
N SER A 219 -11.07 -12.47 -0.74
CA SER A 219 -10.46 -12.81 -2.03
C SER A 219 -9.93 -14.25 -2.09
N GLU A 220 -9.47 -14.79 -0.97
CA GLU A 220 -9.11 -16.21 -0.82
C GLU A 220 -10.33 -17.12 -0.89
N ARG A 221 -11.45 -16.79 -0.22
CA ARG A 221 -12.71 -17.51 -0.36
C ARG A 221 -13.26 -17.46 -1.79
N GLU A 222 -13.22 -16.30 -2.44
CA GLU A 222 -13.64 -16.16 -3.84
C GLU A 222 -12.74 -16.95 -4.79
N ALA A 223 -11.42 -16.96 -4.56
CA ALA A 223 -10.48 -17.74 -5.37
C ALA A 223 -10.68 -19.25 -5.19
N ALA A 224 -10.96 -19.70 -3.96
CA ALA A 224 -11.33 -21.09 -3.69
C ALA A 224 -12.68 -21.46 -4.34
N ALA A 225 -13.69 -20.59 -4.26
CA ALA A 225 -14.99 -20.81 -4.89
C ALA A 225 -14.88 -20.88 -6.42
N ARG A 226 -14.13 -19.97 -7.06
CA ARG A 226 -13.87 -20.02 -8.51
C ARG A 226 -13.12 -21.28 -8.92
N LYS A 227 -12.12 -21.72 -8.15
CA LYS A 227 -11.44 -23.01 -8.40
C LYS A 227 -12.40 -24.20 -8.35
N GLY A 228 -13.22 -24.29 -7.29
CA GLY A 228 -14.24 -25.34 -7.19
C GLY A 228 -15.28 -25.29 -8.32
N GLN A 229 -15.65 -24.10 -8.80
CA GLN A 229 -16.49 -23.95 -9.99
C GLN A 229 -15.80 -24.47 -11.26
N TYR A 230 -14.55 -24.06 -11.53
CA TYR A 230 -13.81 -24.55 -12.69
C TYR A 230 -13.50 -26.06 -12.63
N GLU A 231 -13.30 -26.63 -11.45
CA GLU A 231 -13.14 -28.07 -11.24
C GLU A 231 -14.46 -28.82 -11.54
N LEU A 232 -15.61 -28.29 -11.11
CA LEU A 232 -16.93 -28.85 -11.44
C LEU A 232 -17.28 -28.68 -12.93
N GLU A 233 -16.94 -27.56 -13.55
CA GLU A 233 -17.09 -27.32 -15.00
C GLU A 233 -16.20 -28.28 -15.81
N ALA A 234 -14.94 -28.50 -15.39
CA ALA A 234 -14.05 -29.47 -16.02
C ALA A 234 -14.55 -30.92 -15.88
N ILE A 235 -15.09 -31.30 -14.71
CA ILE A 235 -15.67 -32.63 -14.49
C ILE A 235 -16.94 -32.83 -15.32
N THR A 236 -17.83 -31.84 -15.37
CA THR A 236 -19.09 -31.94 -16.12
C THR A 236 -18.89 -31.89 -17.64
N THR A 237 -18.01 -31.02 -18.15
CA THR A 237 -17.65 -31.00 -19.58
C THR A 237 -16.91 -32.27 -20.01
N LYS A 238 -16.05 -32.85 -19.16
CA LYS A 238 -15.49 -34.17 -19.42
C LYS A 238 -16.57 -35.25 -19.44
N ALA A 239 -17.47 -35.28 -18.45
CA ALA A 239 -18.52 -36.29 -18.37
C ALA A 239 -19.49 -36.25 -19.57
N THR A 240 -19.85 -35.07 -20.07
CA THR A 240 -20.68 -34.95 -21.28
C THR A 240 -19.91 -35.33 -22.54
N HIS A 241 -18.60 -35.06 -22.62
CA HIS A 241 -17.76 -35.54 -23.70
C HIS A 241 -17.64 -37.07 -23.70
N ASP A 242 -17.34 -37.68 -22.55
CA ASP A 242 -17.23 -39.14 -22.38
C ASP A 242 -18.56 -39.83 -22.74
N GLN A 243 -19.71 -39.25 -22.36
CA GLN A 243 -21.03 -39.72 -22.79
C GLN A 243 -21.26 -39.59 -24.30
N ALA A 244 -20.87 -38.48 -24.93
CA ALA A 244 -20.99 -38.28 -26.37
C ALA A 244 -20.11 -39.26 -27.17
N VAL A 245 -18.88 -39.52 -26.69
CA VAL A 245 -17.97 -40.53 -27.26
C VAL A 245 -18.57 -41.93 -27.12
N ALA A 246 -19.09 -42.30 -25.94
CA ALA A 246 -19.75 -43.59 -25.74
C ALA A 246 -20.97 -43.79 -26.66
N ALA A 247 -21.81 -42.76 -26.81
CA ALA A 247 -22.96 -42.80 -27.71
C ALA A 247 -22.54 -42.92 -29.19
N LYS A 248 -21.45 -42.26 -29.60
CA LYS A 248 -20.89 -42.40 -30.95
C LYS A 248 -20.25 -43.77 -31.17
N GLN A 249 -19.56 -44.33 -30.18
CA GLN A 249 -19.00 -45.67 -30.27
C GLN A 249 -20.11 -46.74 -30.40
N ALA A 250 -21.20 -46.61 -29.63
CA ALA A 250 -22.38 -47.46 -29.77
C ALA A 250 -22.97 -47.36 -31.19
N GLN A 251 -23.17 -46.14 -31.72
CA GLN A 251 -23.64 -45.91 -33.09
C GLN A 251 -22.72 -46.57 -34.14
N ILE A 252 -21.39 -46.48 -33.97
CA ILE A 252 -20.41 -47.15 -34.84
C ILE A 252 -20.59 -48.66 -34.78
N THR A 253 -20.63 -49.27 -33.58
CA THR A 253 -20.78 -50.73 -33.46
C THR A 253 -22.09 -51.27 -34.08
N THR A 254 -23.19 -50.51 -33.99
CA THR A 254 -24.45 -50.86 -34.67
C THR A 254 -24.30 -50.80 -36.19
N LEU A 255 -23.66 -49.75 -36.73
CA LEU A 255 -23.42 -49.62 -38.17
C LEU A 255 -22.48 -50.71 -38.70
N GLU A 256 -21.41 -51.04 -37.96
CA GLU A 256 -20.53 -52.16 -38.30
C GLU A 256 -21.29 -53.50 -38.34
N ASN A 257 -22.16 -53.77 -37.37
CA ASN A 257 -22.93 -55.00 -37.33
C ASN A 257 -23.95 -55.08 -38.48
N ASN A 258 -24.59 -53.97 -38.84
CA ASN A 258 -25.48 -53.90 -40.00
C ASN A 258 -24.70 -54.15 -41.30
N VAL A 259 -23.50 -53.57 -41.46
CA VAL A 259 -22.63 -53.82 -42.62
C VAL A 259 -22.15 -55.27 -42.68
N ARG A 260 -21.85 -55.90 -41.53
CA ARG A 260 -21.52 -57.33 -41.44
C ARG A 260 -22.71 -58.19 -41.91
N SER A 261 -23.92 -57.93 -41.41
CA SER A 261 -25.14 -58.66 -41.79
C SER A 261 -25.39 -58.56 -43.30
N LEU A 262 -25.45 -57.34 -43.84
CA LEU A 262 -25.65 -57.08 -45.27
C LEU A 262 -24.55 -57.69 -46.17
N THR A 263 -23.34 -57.90 -45.64
CA THR A 263 -22.25 -58.59 -46.36
C THR A 263 -22.46 -60.10 -46.40
N VAL A 264 -22.95 -60.70 -45.31
CA VAL A 264 -23.33 -62.12 -45.25
C VAL A 264 -24.55 -62.37 -46.14
N GLU A 265 -25.63 -61.60 -45.99
CA GLU A 265 -26.83 -61.67 -46.84
C GLU A 265 -26.49 -61.53 -48.32
N LYS A 266 -25.55 -60.63 -48.69
CA LYS A 266 -25.07 -60.48 -50.06
C LYS A 266 -24.32 -61.72 -50.57
N SER A 267 -23.53 -62.39 -49.72
CA SER A 267 -22.83 -63.62 -50.14
C SER A 267 -23.81 -64.79 -50.27
N GLU A 268 -24.74 -64.96 -49.33
CA GLU A 268 -25.81 -65.96 -49.43
C GLU A 268 -26.69 -65.78 -50.68
N LEU A 269 -27.03 -64.54 -51.05
CA LEU A 269 -27.75 -64.24 -52.30
C LEU A 269 -26.90 -64.50 -53.55
N PHE A 270 -25.58 -64.28 -53.49
CA PHE A 270 -24.69 -64.59 -54.61
C PHE A 270 -24.54 -66.11 -54.81
N ASP A 271 -24.38 -66.87 -53.72
CA ASP A 271 -24.32 -68.34 -53.75
C ASP A 271 -25.64 -68.94 -54.25
N GLN A 272 -26.79 -68.38 -53.84
CA GLN A 272 -28.11 -68.75 -54.37
C GLN A 272 -28.22 -68.47 -55.88
N LEU A 273 -27.77 -67.30 -56.35
CA LEU A 273 -27.76 -66.98 -57.78
C LEU A 273 -26.85 -67.93 -58.57
N GLN A 274 -25.68 -68.29 -58.03
CA GLN A 274 -24.78 -69.25 -58.67
C GLN A 274 -25.38 -70.67 -58.70
N GLN A 275 -26.10 -71.10 -57.66
CA GLN A 275 -26.85 -72.35 -57.66
C GLN A 275 -27.97 -72.34 -58.72
N ARG A 276 -28.77 -71.27 -58.80
CA ARG A 276 -29.82 -71.13 -59.83
C ARG A 276 -29.26 -71.08 -61.25
N GLN A 277 -28.10 -70.45 -61.46
CA GLN A 277 -27.42 -70.46 -62.74
C GLN A 277 -27.02 -71.89 -63.15
N GLY A 278 -26.45 -72.67 -62.23
CA GLY A 278 -26.12 -74.09 -62.46
C GLY A 278 -27.34 -74.99 -62.68
N GLU A 279 -28.46 -74.73 -62.00
CA GLU A 279 -29.74 -75.40 -62.29
C GLU A 279 -30.24 -75.11 -63.71
N ILE A 280 -30.16 -73.85 -64.15
CA ILE A 280 -30.58 -73.43 -65.49
C ILE A 280 -29.67 -74.04 -66.57
N GLU A 281 -28.35 -74.00 -66.39
CA GLU A 281 -27.38 -74.60 -67.31
C GLU A 281 -27.56 -76.13 -67.41
N SER A 282 -27.82 -76.81 -66.28
CA SER A 282 -28.14 -78.24 -66.25
C SER A 282 -29.47 -78.55 -66.96
N ALA A 283 -30.49 -77.72 -66.77
CA ALA A 283 -31.77 -77.86 -67.46
C ALA A 283 -31.63 -77.61 -68.98
N GLN A 284 -30.81 -76.65 -69.39
CA GLN A 284 -30.51 -76.37 -70.81
C GLN A 284 -29.78 -77.55 -71.45
N ALA A 285 -28.71 -78.07 -70.84
CA ALA A 285 -28.01 -79.25 -71.35
C ALA A 285 -28.91 -80.50 -71.42
N HIS A 286 -29.86 -80.65 -70.49
CA HIS A 286 -30.86 -81.71 -70.56
C HIS A 286 -31.88 -81.50 -71.69
N LEU A 287 -32.32 -80.26 -71.93
CA LEU A 287 -33.18 -79.92 -73.08
C LEU A 287 -32.48 -80.17 -74.41
N GLU A 288 -31.23 -79.71 -74.59
CA GLU A 288 -30.42 -80.01 -75.78
C GLU A 288 -30.28 -81.53 -76.01
N THR A 289 -30.10 -82.30 -74.93
CA THR A 289 -30.07 -83.77 -75.00
C THR A 289 -31.42 -84.33 -75.48
N LEU A 290 -32.54 -83.88 -74.90
CA LEU A 290 -33.89 -84.33 -75.29
C LEU A 290 -34.26 -83.89 -76.72
N GLU A 291 -33.83 -82.70 -77.16
CA GLU A 291 -33.99 -82.22 -78.53
C GLU A 291 -33.19 -83.08 -79.53
N SER A 292 -31.94 -83.44 -79.20
CA SER A 292 -31.14 -84.35 -80.03
C SER A 292 -31.77 -85.74 -80.15
N GLN A 293 -32.26 -86.31 -79.04
CA GLN A 293 -32.99 -87.59 -79.02
C GLN A 293 -34.31 -87.50 -79.79
N THR A 294 -35.03 -86.39 -79.67
CA THR A 294 -36.27 -86.15 -80.43
C THR A 294 -35.98 -86.01 -81.93
N GLY A 295 -34.87 -85.37 -82.31
CA GLY A 295 -34.39 -85.29 -83.69
C GLY A 295 -34.02 -86.67 -84.26
N GLU A 296 -33.33 -87.50 -83.49
CA GLU A 296 -33.01 -88.87 -83.91
C GLU A 296 -34.27 -89.74 -84.03
N LEU A 297 -35.20 -89.67 -83.06
CA LEU A 297 -36.48 -90.37 -83.15
C LEU A 297 -37.33 -89.89 -84.33
N GLN A 298 -37.30 -88.59 -84.68
CA GLN A 298 -37.93 -88.08 -85.90
C GLN A 298 -37.25 -88.60 -87.17
N TYR A 299 -35.92 -88.77 -87.18
CA TYR A 299 -35.20 -89.39 -88.29
C TYR A 299 -35.55 -90.88 -88.42
N GLN A 300 -35.51 -91.64 -87.33
CA GLN A 300 -35.91 -93.06 -87.30
C GLN A 300 -37.38 -93.25 -87.71
N LEU A 301 -38.28 -92.35 -87.32
CA LEU A 301 -39.70 -92.39 -87.70
C LEU A 301 -39.92 -92.03 -89.18
N ARG A 302 -39.12 -91.10 -89.74
CA ARG A 302 -39.10 -90.86 -91.20
C ARG A 302 -38.59 -92.10 -91.94
N GLU A 303 -37.45 -92.65 -91.55
CA GLU A 303 -36.91 -93.85 -92.19
C GLU A 303 -37.85 -95.05 -92.07
N ALA A 304 -38.53 -95.22 -90.93
CA ALA A 304 -39.56 -96.24 -90.75
C ALA A 304 -40.79 -95.99 -91.63
N ASN A 305 -41.22 -94.73 -91.81
CA ASN A 305 -42.29 -94.38 -92.74
C ASN A 305 -41.88 -94.56 -94.20
N ASP A 306 -40.64 -94.25 -94.58
CA ASP A 306 -40.11 -94.44 -95.94
C ASP A 306 -39.99 -95.95 -96.26
N ARG A 307 -39.50 -96.75 -95.30
CA ARG A 307 -39.52 -98.22 -95.38
C ARG A 307 -40.95 -98.78 -95.43
N ALA A 308 -41.88 -98.22 -94.66
CA ALA A 308 -43.29 -98.61 -94.69
C ALA A 308 -43.99 -98.20 -95.99
N ALA A 309 -43.61 -97.07 -96.59
CA ALA A 309 -44.07 -96.63 -97.90
C ALA A 309 -43.58 -97.60 -98.97
N LEU A 310 -42.28 -97.91 -99.00
CA LEU A 310 -41.69 -98.91 -99.89
C LEU A 310 -42.34 -100.29 -99.72
N LEU A 311 -42.53 -100.77 -98.48
CA LEU A 311 -43.26 -102.01 -98.21
C LEU A 311 -44.75 -101.93 -98.59
N SER A 312 -45.36 -100.74 -98.56
CA SER A 312 -46.75 -100.54 -99.01
C SER A 312 -46.86 -100.46 -100.53
N ASP A 313 -45.84 -100.00 -101.24
CA ASP A 313 -45.73 -100.06 -102.70
C ASP A 313 -45.41 -101.50 -103.15
N GLU A 314 -44.48 -102.20 -102.49
CA GLU A 314 -44.25 -103.63 -102.69
C GLU A 314 -45.51 -104.46 -102.39
N LEU A 315 -46.29 -104.10 -101.36
CA LEU A 315 -47.58 -104.73 -101.07
C LEU A 315 -48.68 -104.27 -102.04
N ALA A 316 -48.62 -103.05 -102.57
CA ALA A 316 -49.55 -102.59 -103.62
C ALA A 316 -49.29 -103.33 -104.92
N ASP A 317 -48.04 -103.55 -105.33
CA ASP A 317 -47.68 -104.38 -106.47
C ASP A 317 -47.95 -105.87 -106.20
N SER A 318 -47.68 -106.36 -104.99
CA SER A 318 -48.02 -107.73 -104.59
C SER A 318 -49.53 -107.97 -104.53
N SER A 319 -50.35 -106.97 -104.19
CA SER A 319 -51.83 -107.08 -104.17
C SER A 319 -52.49 -106.70 -105.50
N ARG A 320 -51.81 -105.95 -106.37
CA ARG A 320 -52.08 -105.91 -107.82
C ARG A 320 -51.78 -107.28 -108.46
N SER A 321 -50.79 -108.00 -107.94
CA SER A 321 -50.48 -109.39 -108.30
C SER A 321 -51.32 -110.45 -107.55
N ALA A 322 -52.02 -110.08 -106.47
CA ALA A 322 -52.81 -110.97 -105.62
C ALA A 322 -54.00 -110.22 -104.98
N GLY A 323 -55.02 -109.94 -105.77
CA GLY A 323 -56.17 -109.14 -105.33
C GLY A 323 -57.15 -109.90 -104.41
N GLY A 324 -57.56 -109.26 -103.31
CA GLY A 324 -58.62 -109.76 -102.42
C GLY A 324 -58.59 -109.17 -101.00
N PRO A 325 -59.39 -108.13 -100.67
CA PRO A 325 -59.26 -107.39 -99.41
C PRO A 325 -60.34 -107.67 -98.33
N GLY A 326 -59.97 -107.51 -97.05
CA GLY A 326 -60.89 -107.36 -95.90
C GLY A 326 -60.48 -108.11 -94.61
N VAL A 327 -60.89 -107.71 -93.39
CA VAL A 327 -61.63 -106.50 -92.99
C VAL A 327 -61.59 -106.26 -91.44
N MET A 328 -61.73 -105.00 -91.00
CA MET A 328 -62.07 -104.50 -89.63
C MET A 328 -61.10 -104.75 -88.44
N SER A 329 -61.28 -104.14 -87.24
CA SER A 329 -61.43 -102.71 -86.83
C SER A 329 -61.96 -102.58 -85.38
N SER A 330 -61.43 -101.62 -84.58
CA SER A 330 -61.98 -101.07 -83.32
C SER A 330 -62.11 -102.04 -82.12
N GLY A 331 -62.06 -101.63 -80.84
CA GLY A 331 -61.85 -100.31 -80.22
C GLY A 331 -62.74 -100.14 -78.98
N GLY A 332 -62.16 -100.09 -77.78
CA GLY A 332 -62.89 -100.15 -76.50
C GLY A 332 -62.94 -98.83 -75.73
N GLY A 333 -64.01 -98.62 -74.95
CA GLY A 333 -64.21 -97.47 -74.06
C GLY A 333 -64.56 -97.88 -72.63
N MET A 334 -64.20 -97.03 -71.65
CA MET A 334 -64.43 -97.21 -70.21
C MET A 334 -65.47 -96.21 -69.67
N PRO A 335 -66.11 -96.46 -68.50
CA PRO A 335 -67.27 -95.70 -68.04
C PRO A 335 -66.95 -94.34 -67.38
N SER A 336 -67.99 -93.51 -67.24
CA SER A 336 -67.90 -92.08 -66.91
C SER A 336 -67.93 -91.74 -65.39
N GLU A 337 -68.40 -92.67 -64.55
CA GLU A 337 -68.84 -92.32 -63.19
C GLU A 337 -67.69 -92.07 -62.20
N ASP A 338 -66.61 -92.85 -62.25
CA ASP A 338 -65.42 -92.65 -61.40
C ASP A 338 -64.73 -91.30 -61.67
N VAL A 339 -64.78 -90.82 -62.92
CA VAL A 339 -64.24 -89.51 -63.31
C VAL A 339 -64.99 -88.39 -62.60
N ALA A 340 -66.33 -88.47 -62.53
CA ALA A 340 -67.15 -87.47 -61.83
C ALA A 340 -66.91 -87.43 -60.32
N ARG A 341 -66.58 -88.58 -59.71
CA ARG A 341 -66.20 -88.65 -58.28
C ARG A 341 -64.83 -88.03 -58.02
N LEU A 342 -63.84 -88.35 -58.86
CA LEU A 342 -62.48 -87.80 -58.76
C LEU A 342 -62.47 -86.27 -58.95
N LEU A 343 -63.29 -85.75 -59.86
CA LEU A 343 -63.46 -84.31 -60.06
C LEU A 343 -63.97 -83.61 -58.79
N ARG A 344 -65.05 -84.11 -58.16
CA ARG A 344 -65.58 -83.53 -56.91
C ARG A 344 -64.59 -83.56 -55.75
N GLU A 345 -63.79 -84.62 -55.64
CA GLU A 345 -62.76 -84.71 -54.59
C GLU A 345 -61.58 -83.76 -54.87
N ALA A 346 -61.26 -83.48 -56.13
CA ALA A 346 -60.29 -82.46 -56.52
C ALA A 346 -60.85 -81.05 -56.27
N GLU A 347 -62.08 -80.77 -56.70
CA GLU A 347 -62.80 -79.50 -56.49
C GLU A 347 -62.80 -79.12 -55.01
N GLY A 348 -63.27 -79.99 -54.11
CA GLY A 348 -63.28 -79.72 -52.66
C GLY A 348 -61.89 -79.47 -52.06
N LYS A 349 -60.83 -80.14 -52.57
CA LYS A 349 -59.45 -79.87 -52.15
C LYS A 349 -58.93 -78.52 -52.64
N TYR A 350 -59.34 -78.07 -53.83
CA TYR A 350 -59.00 -76.74 -54.33
C TYR A 350 -59.83 -75.65 -53.65
N GLU A 351 -61.10 -75.87 -53.35
CA GLU A 351 -61.94 -74.94 -52.58
C GLU A 351 -61.40 -74.73 -51.16
N ALA A 352 -61.01 -75.80 -50.46
CA ALA A 352 -60.36 -75.72 -49.15
C ALA A 352 -59.05 -74.90 -49.21
N ARG A 353 -58.16 -75.20 -50.18
CA ARG A 353 -56.92 -74.44 -50.40
C ARG A 353 -57.19 -72.96 -50.75
N LEU A 354 -58.23 -72.66 -51.51
CA LEU A 354 -58.66 -71.29 -51.80
C LEU A 354 -59.25 -70.60 -50.56
N GLY A 355 -59.88 -71.35 -49.65
CA GLY A 355 -60.25 -70.89 -48.31
C GLY A 355 -59.02 -70.48 -47.49
N ASP A 356 -58.10 -71.42 -47.28
CA ASP A 356 -56.83 -71.20 -46.57
C ASP A 356 -56.06 -69.98 -47.10
N LEU A 357 -55.94 -69.86 -48.43
CA LEU A 357 -55.25 -68.74 -49.07
C LEU A 357 -55.99 -67.41 -48.87
N ARG A 358 -57.33 -67.39 -48.91
CA ARG A 358 -58.12 -66.17 -48.62
C ARG A 358 -58.03 -65.76 -47.15
N GLU A 359 -57.94 -66.72 -46.22
CA GLU A 359 -57.75 -66.41 -44.81
C GLU A 359 -56.33 -65.91 -44.51
N ARG A 360 -55.30 -66.52 -45.11
CA ARG A 360 -53.91 -66.03 -45.06
C ARG A 360 -53.75 -64.65 -45.66
N MET A 361 -54.37 -64.35 -46.81
CA MET A 361 -54.37 -63.00 -47.38
C MET A 361 -54.99 -61.99 -46.40
N ARG A 362 -56.15 -62.29 -45.81
CA ARG A 362 -56.76 -61.42 -44.79
C ARG A 362 -55.93 -61.27 -43.51
N ALA A 363 -55.16 -62.29 -43.13
CA ALA A 363 -54.22 -62.18 -42.00
C ALA A 363 -53.10 -61.19 -42.33
N LEU A 364 -52.41 -61.38 -43.46
CA LEU A 364 -51.36 -60.49 -43.95
C LEU A 364 -51.86 -59.07 -44.22
N GLU A 365 -53.11 -58.89 -44.67
CA GLU A 365 -53.74 -57.57 -44.81
C GLU A 365 -53.90 -56.86 -43.47
N ARG A 366 -54.31 -57.58 -42.40
CA ARG A 366 -54.41 -57.00 -41.04
C ARG A 366 -53.05 -56.69 -40.46
N GLU A 367 -52.12 -57.64 -40.50
CA GLU A 367 -50.73 -57.46 -40.04
C GLU A 367 -50.06 -56.28 -40.74
N ARG A 368 -50.31 -56.10 -42.05
CA ARG A 368 -49.88 -54.91 -42.79
C ARG A 368 -50.52 -53.63 -42.25
N THR A 369 -51.84 -53.59 -42.06
CA THR A 369 -52.50 -52.37 -41.53
C THR A 369 -52.06 -52.03 -40.11
N GLU A 370 -51.88 -53.04 -39.25
CA GLU A 370 -51.39 -52.87 -37.87
C GLU A 370 -49.97 -52.31 -37.87
N ALA A 371 -49.08 -52.87 -38.71
CA ALA A 371 -47.74 -52.34 -38.91
C ALA A 371 -47.74 -50.91 -39.50
N GLU A 372 -48.57 -50.61 -40.51
CA GLU A 372 -48.69 -49.26 -41.09
C GLU A 372 -49.19 -48.24 -40.04
N GLU A 373 -50.14 -48.62 -39.18
CA GLU A 373 -50.54 -47.79 -38.03
C GLU A 373 -49.39 -47.60 -37.03
N GLU A 374 -48.66 -48.65 -36.64
CA GLU A 374 -47.50 -48.55 -35.74
C GLU A 374 -46.39 -47.67 -36.31
N TRP A 375 -46.06 -47.80 -37.59
CA TRP A 375 -45.13 -46.91 -38.27
C TRP A 375 -45.63 -45.46 -38.27
N SER A 376 -46.93 -45.23 -38.47
CA SER A 376 -47.52 -43.88 -38.40
C SER A 376 -47.44 -43.27 -37.00
N ARG A 377 -47.68 -44.06 -35.94
CA ARG A 377 -47.57 -43.65 -34.53
C ARG A 377 -46.12 -43.29 -34.18
N ASN A 378 -45.18 -44.18 -34.50
CA ASN A 378 -43.75 -43.98 -34.30
C ASN A 378 -43.24 -42.74 -35.06
N LEU A 379 -43.64 -42.53 -36.31
CA LEU A 379 -43.25 -41.37 -37.11
C LEU A 379 -43.81 -40.06 -36.52
N ALA A 380 -45.07 -40.06 -36.06
CA ALA A 380 -45.68 -38.91 -35.40
C ALA A 380 -44.99 -38.56 -34.06
N GLU A 381 -44.62 -39.57 -33.26
CA GLU A 381 -43.88 -39.37 -32.01
C GLU A 381 -42.46 -38.87 -32.25
N ARG A 382 -41.73 -39.45 -33.21
CA ARG A 382 -40.40 -38.94 -33.61
C ARG A 382 -40.48 -37.52 -34.15
N SER A 383 -41.54 -37.16 -34.87
CA SER A 383 -41.76 -35.78 -35.35
C SER A 383 -41.99 -34.81 -34.18
N ARG A 384 -42.81 -35.18 -33.19
CA ARG A 384 -43.02 -34.38 -31.96
C ARG A 384 -41.73 -34.21 -31.16
N GLU A 385 -40.91 -35.25 -31.05
CA GLU A 385 -39.61 -35.16 -30.35
C GLU A 385 -38.62 -34.28 -31.12
N ILE A 386 -38.58 -34.35 -32.46
CA ILE A 386 -37.78 -33.43 -33.29
C ILE A 386 -38.25 -31.97 -33.10
N GLU A 387 -39.56 -31.71 -33.02
CA GLU A 387 -40.07 -30.38 -32.69
C GLU A 387 -39.70 -29.92 -31.28
N ARG A 388 -39.80 -30.81 -30.28
CA ARG A 388 -39.41 -30.55 -28.88
C ARG A 388 -37.92 -30.19 -28.78
N LEU A 389 -37.06 -30.96 -29.42
CA LEU A 389 -35.61 -30.71 -29.46
C LEU A 389 -35.28 -29.42 -30.21
N ARG A 390 -35.99 -29.11 -31.31
CA ARG A 390 -35.84 -27.83 -32.03
C ARG A 390 -36.23 -26.63 -31.16
N ARG A 391 -37.34 -26.71 -30.41
CA ARG A 391 -37.73 -25.66 -29.45
C ARG A 391 -36.67 -25.48 -28.35
N LEU A 392 -36.25 -26.57 -27.72
CA LEU A 392 -35.21 -26.53 -26.67
C LEU A 392 -33.87 -25.98 -27.19
N THR A 393 -33.50 -26.28 -28.44
CA THR A 393 -32.29 -25.72 -29.07
C THR A 393 -32.45 -24.20 -29.27
N GLY A 394 -33.57 -23.75 -29.85
CA GLY A 394 -33.84 -22.32 -30.05
C GLY A 394 -33.97 -21.52 -28.74
N GLU A 395 -34.50 -22.12 -27.68
CA GLU A 395 -34.50 -21.56 -26.33
C GLU A 395 -33.06 -21.38 -25.81
N LYS A 396 -32.18 -22.37 -26.01
CA LYS A 396 -30.76 -22.30 -25.60
C LYS A 396 -29.92 -21.35 -26.45
N ASP A 397 -30.19 -21.25 -27.74
CA ASP A 397 -29.58 -20.25 -28.62
C ASP A 397 -29.98 -18.83 -28.18
N GLY A 398 -31.26 -18.63 -27.79
CA GLY A 398 -31.76 -17.38 -27.21
C GLY A 398 -31.10 -17.01 -25.87
N GLU A 399 -31.02 -17.96 -24.93
CA GLU A 399 -30.29 -17.79 -23.65
C GLU A 399 -28.81 -17.44 -23.90
N TYR A 400 -28.17 -18.07 -24.89
CA TYR A 400 -26.79 -17.78 -25.26
C TYR A 400 -26.63 -16.37 -25.85
N GLU A 401 -27.52 -15.96 -26.76
CA GLU A 401 -27.53 -14.59 -27.28
C GLU A 401 -27.72 -13.55 -26.17
N GLU A 402 -28.62 -13.77 -25.22
CA GLU A 402 -28.85 -12.87 -24.08
C GLU A 402 -27.64 -12.84 -23.14
N SER A 403 -27.00 -13.98 -22.88
CA SER A 403 -25.77 -14.07 -22.11
C SER A 403 -24.62 -13.29 -22.78
N VAL A 404 -24.44 -13.47 -24.09
CA VAL A 404 -23.44 -12.74 -24.91
C VAL A 404 -23.75 -11.23 -24.96
N ARG A 405 -25.03 -10.84 -25.05
CA ARG A 405 -25.47 -9.43 -25.01
C ARG A 405 -25.16 -8.80 -23.66
N GLY A 406 -25.48 -9.49 -22.56
CA GLY A 406 -25.15 -9.08 -21.20
C GLY A 406 -23.65 -9.04 -20.91
N MET A 407 -22.85 -9.95 -21.50
CA MET A 407 -21.39 -9.89 -21.44
C MET A 407 -20.85 -8.64 -22.15
N ARG A 408 -21.27 -8.38 -23.40
CA ARG A 408 -20.87 -7.18 -24.15
C ARG A 408 -21.27 -5.87 -23.45
N GLU A 409 -22.38 -5.85 -22.71
CA GLU A 409 -22.74 -4.70 -21.86
C GLU A 409 -21.84 -4.55 -20.64
N ARG A 410 -21.45 -5.66 -19.97
CA ARG A 410 -20.48 -5.63 -18.86
C ARG A 410 -19.12 -5.18 -19.36
N GLU A 411 -18.65 -5.68 -20.49
CA GLU A 411 -17.40 -5.28 -21.15
C GLU A 411 -17.38 -3.78 -21.49
N LYS A 412 -18.47 -3.22 -22.04
CA LYS A 412 -18.60 -1.77 -22.26
C LYS A 412 -18.49 -0.97 -20.96
N ARG A 413 -19.21 -1.37 -19.91
CA ARG A 413 -19.16 -0.71 -18.60
C ARG A 413 -17.76 -0.82 -17.97
N ILE A 414 -17.06 -1.93 -18.13
CA ILE A 414 -15.67 -2.11 -17.70
C ILE A 414 -14.75 -1.14 -18.47
N ALA A 415 -14.84 -1.09 -19.81
CA ALA A 415 -14.02 -0.19 -20.63
C ALA A 415 -14.30 1.31 -20.34
N GLU A 416 -15.54 1.67 -19.99
CA GLU A 416 -15.92 3.01 -19.52
C GLU A 416 -15.31 3.33 -18.15
N LEU A 417 -15.41 2.40 -17.19
CA LEU A 417 -14.80 2.52 -15.86
C LEU A 417 -13.27 2.59 -15.93
N GLU A 418 -12.63 1.81 -16.81
CA GLU A 418 -11.18 1.87 -17.06
C GLU A 418 -10.77 3.20 -17.66
N ARG A 419 -11.49 3.71 -18.66
CA ARG A 419 -11.26 5.05 -19.22
C ARG A 419 -11.34 6.13 -18.13
N LEU A 420 -12.40 6.12 -17.31
CA LEU A 420 -12.55 7.03 -16.18
C LEU A 420 -11.42 6.86 -15.14
N ASN A 421 -11.00 5.63 -14.84
CA ASN A 421 -9.89 5.38 -13.92
C ASN A 421 -8.56 5.95 -14.47
N THR A 422 -8.28 5.81 -15.76
CA THR A 422 -7.08 6.41 -16.38
C THR A 422 -7.18 7.93 -16.55
N ALA A 423 -8.39 8.51 -16.64
CA ALA A 423 -8.58 9.96 -16.61
C ALA A 423 -8.26 10.52 -15.22
N VAL A 424 -8.91 9.99 -14.18
CA VAL A 424 -8.68 10.38 -12.78
C VAL A 424 -7.23 10.16 -12.35
N ARG A 425 -6.57 9.08 -12.80
CA ARG A 425 -5.12 8.90 -12.55
C ARG A 425 -4.30 10.05 -13.13
N ARG A 426 -4.47 10.38 -14.42
CA ARG A 426 -3.77 11.49 -15.07
C ARG A 426 -4.04 12.83 -14.37
N GLU A 427 -5.29 13.11 -13.99
CA GLU A 427 -5.64 14.31 -13.21
C GLU A 427 -4.92 14.34 -11.86
N THR A 428 -4.84 13.20 -11.14
CA THR A 428 -4.11 13.13 -9.86
C THR A 428 -2.58 13.16 -10.01
N GLU A 429 -2.05 12.76 -11.16
CA GLU A 429 -0.62 12.85 -11.50
C GLU A 429 -0.27 14.30 -11.87
N GLN A 430 -1.04 14.94 -12.76
CA GLN A 430 -0.93 16.36 -13.10
C GLN A 430 -1.04 17.25 -11.85
N ALA A 431 -2.05 17.02 -10.99
CA ALA A 431 -2.21 17.78 -9.74
C ALA A 431 -1.14 17.48 -8.67
N ARG A 432 -0.31 16.43 -8.84
CA ARG A 432 0.91 16.21 -8.03
C ARG A 432 2.09 16.95 -8.65
N ASP A 433 2.28 16.85 -9.95
CA ASP A 433 3.38 17.51 -10.67
C ASP A 433 3.27 19.04 -10.58
N GLU A 434 2.06 19.60 -10.70
CA GLU A 434 1.80 21.03 -10.45
C GLU A 434 2.20 21.45 -9.04
N ARG A 435 1.88 20.66 -8.01
CA ARG A 435 2.26 20.94 -6.61
C ARG A 435 3.76 20.79 -6.39
N LEU A 436 4.40 19.81 -7.02
CA LEU A 436 5.86 19.66 -6.98
C LEU A 436 6.56 20.84 -7.66
N ASN A 437 6.03 21.31 -8.79
CA ASN A 437 6.53 22.50 -9.49
C ASN A 437 6.32 23.78 -8.65
N GLN A 438 5.18 23.94 -7.99
CA GLN A 438 4.93 25.05 -7.04
C GLN A 438 5.89 25.02 -5.85
N LEU A 439 6.11 23.85 -5.24
CA LEU A 439 7.09 23.67 -4.15
C LEU A 439 8.52 23.97 -4.62
N GLN A 440 8.90 23.52 -5.81
CA GLN A 440 10.21 23.86 -6.40
C GLN A 440 10.34 25.35 -6.73
N ALA A 441 9.26 26.02 -7.13
CA ALA A 441 9.27 27.46 -7.39
C ALA A 441 9.48 28.25 -6.09
N MET A 442 8.70 27.96 -5.05
CA MET A 442 8.86 28.60 -3.72
C MET A 442 10.26 28.36 -3.14
N LEU A 443 10.78 27.12 -3.20
CA LEU A 443 12.10 26.80 -2.65
C LEU A 443 13.25 27.47 -3.45
N LYS A 444 13.09 27.67 -4.76
CA LYS A 444 14.00 28.50 -5.58
C LYS A 444 13.91 29.98 -5.20
N GLU A 445 12.71 30.49 -4.91
CA GLU A 445 12.51 31.88 -4.50
C GLU A 445 13.10 32.13 -3.09
N GLU A 446 12.85 31.23 -2.14
CA GLU A 446 13.50 31.25 -0.81
C GLU A 446 15.03 31.22 -0.93
N SER A 447 15.58 30.35 -1.80
CA SER A 447 17.02 30.33 -2.08
C SER A 447 17.52 31.67 -2.64
N ALA A 448 16.81 32.27 -3.60
CA ALA A 448 17.17 33.56 -4.18
C ALA A 448 17.08 34.70 -3.15
N GLN A 449 16.06 34.71 -2.29
CA GLN A 449 15.92 35.67 -1.19
C GLN A 449 17.04 35.50 -0.15
N LEU A 450 17.43 34.27 0.18
CA LEU A 450 18.55 33.99 1.09
C LEU A 450 19.90 34.40 0.48
N GLN A 451 20.10 34.19 -0.83
CA GLN A 451 21.29 34.66 -1.54
C GLN A 451 21.35 36.19 -1.57
N ALA A 452 20.26 36.88 -1.93
CA ALA A 452 20.22 38.35 -1.91
C ALA A 452 20.46 38.93 -0.50
N ARG A 453 20.00 38.25 0.56
CA ARG A 453 20.32 38.61 1.96
C ARG A 453 21.80 38.35 2.30
N LEU A 454 22.39 37.28 1.81
CA LEU A 454 23.82 36.98 1.98
C LEU A 454 24.68 38.04 1.29
N ASP A 455 24.37 38.36 0.03
CA ASP A 455 25.08 39.36 -0.77
C ASP A 455 25.02 40.75 -0.13
N GLY A 456 23.83 41.17 0.34
CA GLY A 456 23.67 42.43 1.08
C GLY A 456 24.39 42.47 2.43
N LEU A 457 24.57 41.32 3.10
CA LEU A 457 25.41 41.23 4.30
C LEU A 457 26.91 41.26 3.97
N VAL A 458 27.34 40.69 2.84
CA VAL A 458 28.72 40.79 2.34
C VAL A 458 29.04 42.24 1.96
N GLU A 459 28.13 42.93 1.27
CA GLU A 459 28.27 44.35 0.93
C GLU A 459 28.39 45.20 2.21
N GLN A 460 27.54 45.01 3.22
CA GLN A 460 27.66 45.68 4.53
C GLN A 460 29.00 45.39 5.23
N ILE A 461 29.52 44.16 5.13
CA ILE A 461 30.81 43.78 5.70
C ILE A 461 31.96 44.51 4.99
N ASP A 462 31.93 44.63 3.67
CA ASP A 462 32.96 45.36 2.90
C ASP A 462 32.84 46.88 3.08
N ASP A 463 31.63 47.41 3.22
CA ASP A 463 31.35 48.80 3.57
C ASP A 463 31.84 49.14 5.00
N LEU A 464 31.79 48.18 5.94
CA LEU A 464 32.42 48.30 7.26
C LEU A 464 33.95 48.18 7.21
N LYS A 465 34.51 47.29 6.38
CA LYS A 465 35.97 47.20 6.16
C LYS A 465 36.53 48.49 5.56
N THR A 466 35.86 49.09 4.58
CA THR A 466 36.30 50.36 3.99
C THR A 466 36.23 51.49 5.02
N LYS A 467 35.16 51.60 5.81
CA LYS A 467 35.04 52.58 6.91
C LYS A 467 36.10 52.40 8.01
N ASP A 468 36.42 51.17 8.40
CA ASP A 468 37.56 50.87 9.29
C ASP A 468 38.90 51.27 8.66
N SER A 469 39.13 50.95 7.38
CA SER A 469 40.35 51.35 6.67
C SER A 469 40.51 52.89 6.58
N GLN A 470 39.42 53.61 6.33
CA GLN A 470 39.37 55.08 6.32
C GLN A 470 39.61 55.65 7.71
N SER A 471 39.02 55.05 8.76
CA SER A 471 39.22 55.48 10.16
C SER A 471 40.68 55.24 10.59
N ARG A 472 41.29 54.13 10.21
CA ARG A 472 42.73 53.87 10.43
C ARG A 472 43.62 54.84 9.65
N ALA A 473 43.24 55.24 8.44
CA ALA A 473 43.96 56.25 7.67
C ALA A 473 43.83 57.65 8.29
N ALA A 474 42.62 58.02 8.77
CA ALA A 474 42.37 59.28 9.46
C ALA A 474 43.11 59.36 10.80
N ASN A 475 43.14 58.27 11.58
CA ASN A 475 43.93 58.20 12.81
C ASN A 475 45.43 58.40 12.52
N LYS A 476 45.99 57.67 11.55
CA LYS A 476 47.38 57.87 11.09
C LYS A 476 47.65 59.31 10.62
N ALA A 477 46.68 59.96 9.98
CA ALA A 477 46.80 61.35 9.55
C ALA A 477 46.74 62.33 10.75
N SER A 478 46.00 62.01 11.81
CA SER A 478 46.01 62.75 13.07
C SER A 478 47.34 62.57 13.81
N ASP A 479 47.84 61.34 13.93
CA ASP A 479 49.16 61.04 14.50
C ASP A 479 50.26 61.84 13.77
N LEU A 480 50.20 61.86 12.43
CA LEU A 480 51.12 62.66 11.61
C LEU A 480 50.92 64.16 11.85
N ALA A 481 49.68 64.65 11.92
CA ALA A 481 49.39 66.06 12.19
C ALA A 481 49.85 66.51 13.59
N ASP A 482 49.79 65.63 14.59
CA ASP A 482 50.28 65.93 15.94
C ASP A 482 51.81 65.85 16.06
N THR A 483 52.47 64.92 15.36
CA THR A 483 53.95 64.99 15.21
C THR A 483 54.39 66.26 14.50
N LEU A 484 53.69 66.68 13.44
CA LEU A 484 53.93 67.95 12.74
C LEU A 484 53.61 69.17 13.62
N ARG A 485 52.62 69.11 14.53
CA ARG A 485 52.37 70.16 15.53
C ARG A 485 53.47 70.25 16.57
N ASP A 486 54.04 69.14 17.00
CA ASP A 486 55.15 69.14 17.95
C ASP A 486 56.49 69.52 17.29
N GLU A 487 56.68 69.25 16.00
CA GLU A 487 57.75 69.88 15.21
C GLU A 487 57.50 71.37 15.01
N LEU A 488 56.28 71.80 14.68
CA LEU A 488 55.93 73.22 14.56
C LEU A 488 56.11 73.95 15.89
N ARG A 489 55.83 73.31 17.05
CA ARG A 489 56.13 73.85 18.38
C ARG A 489 57.62 73.99 18.63
N LYS A 490 58.44 73.00 18.25
CA LYS A 490 59.92 73.10 18.36
C LYS A 490 60.46 74.23 17.46
N VAL A 491 59.94 74.36 16.24
CA VAL A 491 60.28 75.46 15.32
C VAL A 491 59.80 76.81 15.88
N GLN A 492 58.58 76.92 16.41
CA GLN A 492 58.08 78.14 17.05
C GLN A 492 58.87 78.51 18.32
N GLN A 493 59.30 77.53 19.12
CA GLN A 493 60.20 77.77 20.26
C GLN A 493 61.58 78.25 19.80
N SER A 494 62.09 77.77 18.65
CA SER A 494 63.33 78.30 18.05
C SER A 494 63.15 79.71 17.46
N ALA A 495 61.99 80.00 16.85
CA ALA A 495 61.67 81.30 16.25
C ALA A 495 61.41 82.38 17.31
N ALA A 496 60.71 82.05 18.40
CA ALA A 496 60.48 82.93 19.55
C ALA A 496 61.79 83.39 20.23
N LEU A 497 62.91 82.69 19.99
CA LEU A 497 64.25 83.08 20.46
C LEU A 497 64.91 84.13 19.55
N LEU A 498 64.46 84.26 18.28
CA LEU A 498 64.82 85.36 17.37
C LEU A 498 63.84 86.54 17.44
N GLU A 499 62.57 86.31 17.80
CA GLU A 499 61.49 87.32 17.80
C GLU A 499 61.56 88.34 18.97
N ARG A 500 62.77 88.68 19.44
CA ARG A 500 63.01 89.74 20.44
C ARG A 500 63.51 91.06 19.82
N GLN A 501 63.27 91.29 18.52
CA GLN A 501 63.50 92.58 17.87
C GLN A 501 62.38 92.97 16.88
N ARG A 502 61.81 94.16 17.12
CA ARG A 502 61.02 95.02 16.19
C ARG A 502 59.56 94.63 15.87
N ASN A 503 58.69 95.06 16.78
CA ASN A 503 57.38 95.68 16.46
C ASN A 503 57.49 96.77 15.35
N PRO A 504 56.38 97.26 14.78
CA PRO A 504 55.13 96.56 14.37
C PRO A 504 54.58 97.07 13.01
N GLY A 505 53.46 96.50 12.54
CA GLY A 505 52.42 97.32 11.85
C GLY A 505 51.88 96.88 10.48
N VAL A 506 50.55 96.72 10.44
CA VAL A 506 49.60 97.23 9.42
C VAL A 506 49.97 97.15 7.92
N GLY A 507 49.17 96.40 7.13
CA GLY A 507 48.61 96.99 5.90
C GLY A 507 48.27 96.11 4.68
N TYR A 508 46.96 95.93 4.45
CA TYR A 508 46.26 96.04 3.14
C TYR A 508 46.64 95.19 1.88
N TRP A 509 45.86 94.11 1.70
CA TRP A 509 44.96 93.85 0.53
C TRP A 509 45.46 93.25 -0.80
N SER A 510 44.48 92.71 -1.55
CA SER A 510 44.52 92.02 -2.86
C SER A 510 44.98 90.54 -2.84
N GLY A 511 44.29 89.58 -3.46
CA GLY A 511 43.04 89.67 -4.25
C GLY A 511 42.37 88.30 -4.57
N LYS A 512 41.12 88.36 -5.05
CA LYS A 512 40.31 87.24 -5.60
C LYS A 512 40.87 86.74 -6.95
N ALA A 513 40.62 85.52 -7.46
CA ALA A 513 40.03 84.27 -6.95
C ALA A 513 40.59 83.10 -7.84
N SER A 514 39.95 82.01 -8.31
CA SER A 514 38.59 81.41 -8.28
C SER A 514 38.65 80.02 -8.95
N THR A 515 37.72 79.05 -8.82
CA THR A 515 36.68 78.71 -7.82
C THR A 515 36.05 77.35 -8.25
N SER A 516 36.05 76.30 -7.42
CA SER A 516 35.04 75.22 -7.47
C SER A 516 35.14 74.23 -6.29
N ASN A 517 34.12 73.43 -5.98
CA ASN A 517 32.85 73.80 -5.33
C ASN A 517 32.21 72.53 -4.72
N GLY A 518 31.54 72.61 -3.55
CA GLY A 518 30.72 71.49 -3.05
C GLY A 518 30.62 71.32 -1.54
N GLY A 519 29.94 72.24 -0.84
CA GLY A 519 29.49 71.98 0.54
C GLY A 519 28.93 73.17 1.32
N GLY A 520 27.76 72.98 1.94
CA GLY A 520 27.42 73.62 3.22
C GLY A 520 26.25 74.62 3.31
N SER A 521 25.07 74.10 3.68
CA SER A 521 24.19 74.59 4.77
C SER A 521 23.38 75.90 4.67
N GLY A 522 22.29 75.97 5.45
CA GLY A 522 21.40 77.14 5.70
C GLY A 522 20.20 77.25 4.74
N GLY A 523 18.96 77.58 5.14
CA GLY A 523 18.43 78.00 6.46
C GLY A 523 16.88 77.85 6.54
N PRO A 524 16.19 78.45 7.54
CA PRO A 524 14.83 78.05 7.95
C PRO A 524 13.69 79.01 7.54
N GLU A 525 12.44 78.51 7.51
CA GLU A 525 11.25 79.02 8.26
C GLU A 525 9.96 78.20 7.95
N SER A 526 8.88 78.42 8.72
CA SER A 526 7.57 77.71 8.64
C SER A 526 6.43 78.71 8.88
N PRO A 527 5.14 78.47 8.47
CA PRO A 527 4.20 77.85 9.44
C PRO A 527 2.93 77.12 8.86
N ILE A 528 2.26 76.31 9.72
CA ILE A 528 0.78 76.03 9.76
C ILE A 528 0.13 75.33 8.53
N ALA A 529 -0.74 74.31 8.61
CA ALA A 529 -1.17 73.32 9.63
C ALA A 529 -1.97 72.20 8.88
N ARG A 530 -2.21 70.97 9.36
CA ARG A 530 -3.00 70.57 10.56
C ARG A 530 -2.81 69.07 10.92
N ARG A 531 -3.04 68.76 12.21
CA ARG A 531 -3.29 67.43 12.84
C ARG A 531 -2.16 66.37 12.78
N GLY A 532 -1.71 65.94 13.98
CA GLY A 532 -1.00 64.68 14.23
C GLY A 532 -1.93 63.62 14.87
N PRO A 533 -1.49 62.74 15.80
CA PRO A 533 -0.28 62.84 16.66
C PRO A 533 0.54 61.53 16.86
N SER A 534 1.48 61.60 17.83
CA SER A 534 2.09 60.51 18.63
C SER A 534 3.00 59.44 17.99
N SER A 535 4.23 59.35 18.53
CA SER A 535 4.97 58.08 18.77
C SER A 535 4.51 57.50 20.14
N PRO A 536 4.67 56.18 20.44
CA PRO A 536 6.00 55.59 20.69
C PRO A 536 6.16 54.08 20.37
N ALA A 537 7.39 53.58 20.61
CA ALA A 537 7.75 52.22 21.09
C ALA A 537 7.21 50.93 20.42
N LEU A 538 8.17 50.14 19.92
CA LEU A 538 8.29 48.67 20.05
C LEU A 538 7.01 47.87 20.40
N SER A 539 6.24 47.44 19.39
CA SER A 539 5.44 46.20 19.48
C SER A 539 4.93 45.72 18.10
N ASN A 540 4.76 44.39 18.00
CA ASN A 540 4.03 43.58 17.00
C ASN A 540 3.71 44.18 15.61
N HIS A 541 4.37 43.68 14.57
CA HIS A 541 4.03 43.94 13.14
C HIS A 541 3.14 42.86 12.48
N ASN A 542 2.60 41.91 13.24
CA ASN A 542 1.81 40.78 12.69
C ASN A 542 0.32 41.08 12.47
N ARG A 543 -0.19 42.30 12.71
CA ARG A 543 -1.65 42.57 12.70
C ARG A 543 -2.19 43.21 11.43
N ASP A 544 -1.47 44.15 10.83
CA ASP A 544 -2.03 44.89 9.68
C ASP A 544 -2.18 43.97 8.44
N GLU A 545 -1.32 42.96 8.29
CA GLU A 545 -1.49 41.90 7.27
C GLU A 545 -2.65 40.94 7.60
N GLU A 546 -3.00 40.73 8.88
CA GLU A 546 -4.17 39.95 9.28
C GLU A 546 -5.47 40.75 9.03
N ASP A 547 -5.52 42.03 9.40
CA ASP A 547 -6.72 42.85 9.25
C ASP A 547 -7.10 43.12 7.77
N VAL A 548 -6.12 43.31 6.87
CA VAL A 548 -6.38 43.41 5.41
C VAL A 548 -6.92 42.09 4.85
N ASN A 549 -6.38 40.95 5.30
CA ASN A 549 -6.91 39.63 4.93
C ASN A 549 -8.32 39.39 5.51
N LEU A 550 -8.59 39.83 6.74
CA LEU A 550 -9.92 39.76 7.35
C LEU A 550 -10.94 40.62 6.62
N GLU A 551 -10.60 41.81 6.15
CA GLU A 551 -11.51 42.64 5.35
C GLU A 551 -11.80 42.04 3.98
N TYR A 552 -10.79 41.49 3.29
CA TYR A 552 -10.99 40.73 2.04
C TYR A 552 -11.90 39.52 2.26
N VAL A 553 -11.59 38.67 3.24
CA VAL A 553 -12.39 37.47 3.58
C VAL A 553 -13.80 37.85 4.02
N ARG A 554 -13.99 38.94 4.77
CA ARG A 554 -15.30 39.48 5.15
C ARG A 554 -16.13 39.88 3.93
N ASN A 555 -15.54 40.60 2.97
CA ASN A 555 -16.25 41.04 1.76
C ASN A 555 -16.64 39.84 0.87
N VAL A 556 -15.76 38.85 0.73
CA VAL A 556 -16.09 37.58 0.05
C VAL A 556 -17.22 36.85 0.78
N ILE A 557 -17.15 36.68 2.11
CA ILE A 557 -18.22 36.04 2.90
C ILE A 557 -19.56 36.76 2.73
N LEU A 558 -19.57 38.10 2.74
CA LEU A 558 -20.79 38.89 2.54
C LEU A 558 -21.41 38.67 1.15
N GLN A 559 -20.61 38.73 0.09
CA GLN A 559 -21.05 38.49 -1.30
C GLN A 559 -21.69 37.09 -1.46
N PHE A 560 -21.13 36.08 -0.79
CA PHE A 560 -21.67 34.72 -0.78
C PHE A 560 -22.92 34.55 0.12
N LEU A 561 -23.19 35.45 1.07
CA LEU A 561 -24.38 35.43 1.93
C LEU A 561 -25.57 36.18 1.32
N GLU A 562 -25.29 37.23 0.53
CA GLU A 562 -26.26 38.04 -0.22
C GLU A 562 -27.06 37.16 -1.21
N HIS A 563 -26.36 36.41 -2.06
CA HIS A 563 -26.98 35.43 -2.96
C HIS A 563 -27.28 34.12 -2.23
N LYS A 564 -28.57 33.86 -1.92
CA LYS A 564 -29.03 32.64 -1.24
C LYS A 564 -28.49 31.35 -1.86
N GLU A 565 -28.45 31.31 -3.19
CA GLU A 565 -28.05 30.16 -4.01
C GLU A 565 -26.55 29.82 -3.89
N MET A 566 -25.71 30.79 -3.50
CA MET A 566 -24.26 30.61 -3.38
C MET A 566 -23.80 30.13 -1.99
N ARG A 567 -24.67 30.23 -0.99
CA ARG A 567 -24.37 29.87 0.40
C ARG A 567 -23.93 28.40 0.61
N PRO A 568 -24.45 27.38 -0.10
CA PRO A 568 -23.92 26.01 0.02
C PRO A 568 -22.46 25.90 -0.42
N ASN A 569 -22.03 26.73 -1.38
CA ASN A 569 -20.63 26.80 -1.80
C ASN A 569 -19.77 27.49 -0.73
N LEU A 570 -20.28 28.53 -0.08
CA LEU A 570 -19.63 29.16 1.07
C LEU A 570 -19.42 28.18 2.23
N VAL A 571 -20.42 27.37 2.58
CA VAL A 571 -20.27 26.34 3.63
C VAL A 571 -19.21 25.31 3.24
N ARG A 572 -19.09 24.95 1.96
CA ARG A 572 -18.03 24.04 1.46
C ARG A 572 -16.63 24.68 1.58
N VAL A 573 -16.49 25.97 1.27
CA VAL A 573 -15.23 26.72 1.39
C VAL A 573 -14.85 26.90 2.87
N LEU A 574 -15.77 27.39 3.71
CA LEU A 574 -15.54 27.55 5.16
C LEU A 574 -15.25 26.21 5.84
N SER A 575 -15.92 25.12 5.45
CA SER A 575 -15.61 23.77 5.92
C SER A 575 -14.18 23.33 5.59
N THR A 576 -13.60 23.83 4.50
CA THR A 576 -12.23 23.49 4.09
C THR A 576 -11.22 24.34 4.85
N ILE A 577 -11.49 25.65 5.01
CA ILE A 577 -10.61 26.60 5.71
C ILE A 577 -10.61 26.35 7.23
N LEU A 578 -11.80 26.26 7.84
CA LEU A 578 -12.00 26.06 9.28
C LEU A 578 -12.03 24.59 9.70
N ARG A 579 -11.77 23.67 8.75
CA ARG A 579 -11.61 22.21 8.99
C ARG A 579 -12.80 21.55 9.73
N PHE A 580 -14.03 21.95 9.40
CA PHE A 580 -15.24 21.34 9.98
C PHE A 580 -15.28 19.83 9.72
N THR A 581 -15.80 19.07 10.70
CA THR A 581 -15.98 17.63 10.53
C THR A 581 -17.06 17.33 9.47
N PRO A 582 -17.01 16.15 8.81
CA PRO A 582 -18.03 15.75 7.84
C PRO A 582 -19.46 15.62 8.40
N GLN A 583 -19.66 15.75 9.72
CA GLN A 583 -20.98 15.83 10.36
C GLN A 583 -21.45 17.28 10.49
N GLU A 584 -20.57 18.19 10.95
CA GLU A 584 -20.85 19.63 11.04
C GLU A 584 -21.13 20.23 9.67
N THR A 585 -20.34 19.91 8.65
CA THR A 585 -20.55 20.37 7.28
C THR A 585 -21.91 19.94 6.74
N ARG A 586 -22.34 18.69 7.01
CA ARG A 586 -23.68 18.21 6.65
C ARG A 586 -24.79 18.93 7.43
N ARG A 587 -24.58 19.19 8.72
CA ARG A 587 -25.52 19.92 9.60
C ARG A 587 -25.67 21.39 9.21
N LEU A 588 -24.64 22.00 8.64
CA LEU A 588 -24.65 23.38 8.15
C LEU A 588 -25.28 23.48 6.75
N ILE A 589 -24.93 22.58 5.81
CA ILE A 589 -25.56 22.53 4.48
C ILE A 589 -27.08 22.27 4.61
N ALA A 590 -27.52 21.44 5.56
CA ALA A 590 -28.94 21.17 5.82
C ALA A 590 -29.72 22.35 6.48
N LYS A 591 -29.12 23.53 6.62
CA LYS A 591 -29.71 24.73 7.24
C LYS A 591 -29.64 25.99 6.34
N VAL A 592 -29.17 25.85 5.10
CA VAL A 592 -28.73 26.93 4.23
C VAL A 592 -29.50 26.97 2.92
#